data_AF-A0A9P5Q5C8-F1
#
_entry.id   AF-A0A9P5Q5C8-F1
#
_cell.length_a   1.000
_cell.length_b   1.000
_cell.length_c   1.000
_cell.angle_alpha   90.00
_cell.angle_beta   90.00
_cell.angle_gamma   90.00
#
_symmetry.space_group_name_H-M   'P 1'
#
loop_
_entity.id
_entity.type
_entity.pdbx_description
1 polymer ?
#
loop_
_entity_poly.entity_id
_entity_poly.type
_entity_poly.pdbx_seq_one_letter_code
_entity_poly.pdbx_strand_id
1 'polypeptide(L)'
;MYRPSYLGRKEPLDALCHHFNVVKVSYPSGMSIPNYFDMTITRDAQMPTHLLATSSAPLLLIPVDARMYNNGFRVDLLPPAEPGSTAPVPYRHPNSGILAISLPVVPISVPHGPSLPLLLLFALCLESQTKLAPHLLPPQVIEEFPNAAAMAQIMSLLPEDELQRRVEYNQGIWKNVLSLGVRDTDIVELIQTAWNVTAEARRLQLRYR
;
A
#
# COMPACT_ATOMS: atom_id res chain seq x y z
N MET A 1 -11.16 4.15 -22.58
CA MET A 1 -12.04 3.84 -21.42
C MET A 1 -11.43 4.50 -20.19
N TYR A 2 -12.18 5.36 -19.48
CA TYR A 2 -11.73 6.02 -18.25
C TYR A 2 -12.02 5.07 -17.08
N ARG A 3 -10.99 4.43 -16.49
CA ARG A 3 -11.17 3.58 -15.30
C ARG A 3 -11.35 4.49 -14.09
N PRO A 4 -12.48 4.45 -13.37
CA PRO A 4 -12.67 5.26 -12.18
C PRO A 4 -11.65 4.89 -11.10
N SER A 5 -11.23 5.89 -10.33
CA SER A 5 -10.29 5.71 -9.21
C SER A 5 -10.85 4.78 -8.14
N TYR A 6 -10.06 3.80 -7.73
CA TYR A 6 -10.29 3.03 -6.50
C TYR A 6 -10.12 3.91 -5.25
N LEU A 7 -9.21 4.88 -5.28
CA LEU A 7 -8.94 5.79 -4.15
C LEU A 7 -9.95 6.93 -3.99
N GLY A 8 -10.93 7.08 -4.89
CA GLY A 8 -11.87 8.21 -4.85
C GLY A 8 -12.82 8.23 -3.66
N ARG A 9 -13.03 7.09 -2.98
CA ARG A 9 -13.93 6.95 -1.81
C ARG A 9 -13.47 5.90 -0.78
N LYS A 10 -12.30 5.29 -0.96
CA LYS A 10 -11.85 4.14 -0.18
C LYS A 10 -10.42 4.34 0.30
N GLU A 11 -10.13 3.84 1.50
CA GLU A 11 -8.76 3.72 1.96
C GLU A 11 -7.96 2.74 1.07
N PRO A 12 -6.62 2.84 1.02
CA PRO A 12 -5.81 2.03 0.14
C PRO A 12 -6.01 0.51 0.29
N LEU A 13 -6.19 0.00 1.52
CA LEU A 13 -6.45 -1.42 1.75
C LEU A 13 -7.84 -1.84 1.23
N ASP A 14 -8.85 -1.00 1.43
CA ASP A 14 -10.20 -1.25 0.89
C ASP A 14 -10.24 -1.23 -0.64
N ALA A 15 -9.41 -0.39 -1.26
CA ALA A 15 -9.21 -0.37 -2.70
C ALA A 15 -8.58 -1.68 -3.20
N LEU A 16 -7.55 -2.20 -2.53
CA LEU A 16 -6.94 -3.50 -2.86
C LEU A 16 -7.94 -4.65 -2.72
N CYS A 17 -8.62 -4.76 -1.57
CA CYS A 17 -9.62 -5.79 -1.34
C CYS A 17 -10.74 -5.72 -2.39
N HIS A 18 -11.19 -4.51 -2.76
CA HIS A 18 -12.18 -4.34 -3.79
C HIS A 18 -11.70 -4.76 -5.19
N HIS A 19 -10.46 -4.44 -5.55
CA HIS A 19 -9.88 -4.87 -6.81
C HIS A 19 -9.85 -6.40 -6.91
N PHE A 20 -9.39 -7.06 -5.85
CA PHE A 20 -9.28 -8.51 -5.76
C PHE A 20 -10.60 -9.23 -5.42
N ASN A 21 -11.73 -8.49 -5.41
CA ASN A 21 -13.06 -9.00 -5.09
C ASN A 21 -13.13 -9.80 -3.78
N VAL A 22 -12.37 -9.42 -2.76
CA VAL A 22 -12.37 -10.03 -1.42
C VAL A 22 -12.87 -9.05 -0.36
N VAL A 23 -13.36 -9.59 0.76
CA VAL A 23 -13.78 -8.79 1.92
C VAL A 23 -12.55 -8.46 2.79
N LYS A 24 -12.40 -7.20 3.18
CA LYS A 24 -11.36 -6.75 4.14
C LYS A 24 -11.62 -7.42 5.49
N VAL A 25 -10.56 -7.97 6.09
CA VAL A 25 -10.63 -8.64 7.39
C VAL A 25 -9.78 -7.88 8.40
N SER A 26 -10.35 -7.66 9.59
CA SER A 26 -9.59 -7.22 10.76
C SER A 26 -9.02 -8.45 11.46
N TYR A 27 -7.69 -8.58 11.45
CA TYR A 27 -7.04 -9.69 12.13
C TYR A 27 -6.82 -9.36 13.61
N PRO A 28 -7.27 -10.20 14.56
CA PRO A 28 -7.15 -9.94 15.99
C PRO A 28 -5.70 -9.81 16.46
N SER A 29 -5.42 -8.81 17.28
CA SER A 29 -4.10 -8.61 17.90
C SER A 29 -3.71 -9.82 18.77
N GLY A 30 -2.45 -10.24 18.68
CA GLY A 30 -1.89 -11.32 19.50
C GLY A 30 -2.13 -12.73 18.98
N MET A 31 -2.84 -12.92 17.86
CA MET A 31 -2.91 -14.22 17.20
C MET A 31 -1.69 -14.49 16.32
N SER A 32 -1.27 -15.75 16.26
CA SER A 32 -0.19 -16.21 15.38
C SER A 32 -0.62 -16.16 13.93
N ILE A 33 0.24 -15.61 13.06
CA ILE A 33 0.01 -15.56 11.62
C ILE A 33 -0.16 -17.00 11.10
N PRO A 34 -1.30 -17.36 10.49
CA PRO A 34 -1.51 -18.70 9.97
C PRO A 34 -0.76 -18.87 8.65
N ASN A 35 -0.51 -20.11 8.23
CA ASN A 35 0.11 -20.39 6.92
C ASN A 35 -0.88 -20.21 5.75
N TYR A 36 -2.17 -20.41 6.02
CA TYR A 36 -3.27 -20.23 5.08
C TYR A 36 -4.39 -19.45 5.74
N PHE A 37 -5.11 -18.65 4.96
CA PHE A 37 -6.25 -17.90 5.45
C PHE A 37 -7.38 -17.91 4.42
N ASP A 38 -8.60 -18.16 4.90
CA ASP A 38 -9.79 -18.15 4.08
C ASP A 38 -10.35 -16.73 3.96
N MET A 39 -10.28 -16.17 2.75
CA MET A 39 -10.91 -14.89 2.45
C MET A 39 -12.30 -15.11 1.87
N THR A 40 -13.29 -14.43 2.43
CA THR A 40 -14.61 -14.30 1.82
C THR A 40 -14.50 -13.55 0.49
N ILE A 41 -15.09 -14.11 -0.56
CA ILE A 41 -15.12 -13.47 -1.87
C ILE A 41 -16.46 -12.75 -2.09
N THR A 42 -16.39 -11.65 -2.83
CA THR A 42 -17.53 -10.83 -3.24
C THR A 42 -17.99 -11.17 -4.64
N ARG A 43 -17.06 -11.55 -5.52
CA ARG A 43 -17.29 -11.95 -6.92
C ARG A 43 -16.21 -12.92 -7.34
N ASP A 44 -16.54 -13.89 -8.18
CA ASP A 44 -15.56 -14.81 -8.77
C ASP A 44 -14.90 -14.18 -10.01
N ALA A 45 -14.03 -13.20 -9.76
CA ALA A 45 -13.23 -12.52 -10.77
C ALA A 45 -11.97 -11.91 -10.14
N GLN A 46 -10.84 -11.86 -10.86
CA GLN A 46 -9.61 -11.19 -10.41
C GLN A 46 -9.19 -11.61 -8.99
N MET A 47 -9.10 -12.91 -8.73
CA MET A 47 -8.73 -13.42 -7.42
C MET A 47 -7.26 -13.13 -7.09
N PRO A 48 -6.94 -12.78 -5.83
CA PRO A 48 -5.55 -12.71 -5.39
C PRO A 48 -4.96 -14.12 -5.31
N THR A 49 -3.64 -14.20 -5.27
CA THR A 49 -2.92 -15.49 -5.15
C THR A 49 -2.36 -15.71 -3.76
N HIS A 50 -2.06 -14.64 -3.04
CA HIS A 50 -1.42 -14.64 -1.74
C HIS A 50 -2.00 -13.55 -0.84
N LEU A 51 -1.77 -13.69 0.45
CA LEU A 51 -1.95 -12.63 1.44
C LEU A 51 -0.61 -12.24 2.02
N LEU A 52 -0.30 -10.95 2.02
CA LEU A 52 0.82 -10.41 2.78
C LEU A 52 0.35 -10.08 4.20
N ALA A 53 1.03 -10.62 5.21
CA ALA A 53 0.76 -10.32 6.61
C ALA A 53 1.86 -9.43 7.18
N THR A 54 1.54 -8.18 7.55
CA THR A 54 2.53 -7.27 8.13
C THR A 54 2.88 -7.67 9.56
N SER A 55 4.16 -7.65 9.91
CA SER A 55 4.61 -7.92 11.29
C SER A 55 4.34 -6.79 12.29
N SER A 56 3.89 -5.61 11.85
CA SER A 56 3.58 -4.46 12.70
C SER A 56 2.16 -4.50 13.25
N ALA A 57 1.91 -3.92 14.43
CA ALA A 57 0.56 -3.66 14.92
C ALA A 57 0.02 -2.32 14.36
N PRO A 58 -1.21 -2.26 13.83
CA PRO A 58 -2.13 -3.39 13.61
C PRO A 58 -1.65 -4.30 12.49
N LEU A 59 -1.86 -5.62 12.65
CA LEU A 59 -1.56 -6.59 11.61
C LEU A 59 -2.51 -6.39 10.43
N LEU A 60 -1.94 -6.17 9.26
CA LEU A 60 -2.69 -6.04 8.00
C LEU A 60 -2.53 -7.33 7.19
N LEU A 61 -3.66 -7.88 6.75
CA LEU A 61 -3.73 -8.91 5.70
C LEU A 61 -4.04 -8.25 4.38
N ILE A 62 -3.09 -8.24 3.45
CA ILE A 62 -3.17 -7.49 2.21
C ILE A 62 -3.21 -8.48 1.03
N PRO A 63 -4.31 -8.53 0.25
CA PRO A 63 -4.40 -9.42 -0.90
C PRO A 63 -3.46 -8.96 -2.01
N VAL A 64 -2.77 -9.93 -2.64
CA VAL A 64 -1.85 -9.67 -3.75
C VAL A 64 -1.86 -10.78 -4.80
N ASP A 65 -1.66 -10.39 -6.06
CA ASP A 65 -1.33 -11.31 -7.14
C ASP A 65 0.19 -11.39 -7.31
N ALA A 66 0.74 -12.60 -7.31
CA ALA A 66 2.18 -12.82 -7.34
C ALA A 66 2.83 -12.35 -8.64
N ARG A 67 2.12 -12.45 -9.77
CA ARG A 67 2.65 -11.96 -11.05
C ARG A 67 2.71 -10.45 -11.05
N MET A 68 1.66 -9.79 -10.55
CA MET A 68 1.63 -8.33 -10.42
C MET A 68 2.73 -7.85 -9.46
N TYR A 69 2.94 -8.55 -8.35
CA TYR A 69 3.99 -8.24 -7.38
C TYR A 69 5.39 -8.36 -8.00
N ASN A 70 5.68 -9.48 -8.66
CA ASN A 70 6.99 -9.73 -9.28
C ASN A 70 7.29 -8.74 -10.44
N ASN A 71 6.25 -8.19 -11.05
CA ASN A 71 6.38 -7.12 -12.05
C ASN A 71 6.62 -5.73 -11.42
N GLY A 72 6.11 -5.49 -10.21
CA GLY A 72 6.20 -4.20 -9.51
C GLY A 72 7.43 -4.06 -8.60
N PHE A 73 7.96 -5.16 -8.09
CA PHE A 73 9.01 -5.19 -7.07
C PHE A 73 10.21 -6.05 -7.48
N ARG A 74 11.38 -5.73 -6.93
CA ARG A 74 12.63 -6.48 -7.18
C ARG A 74 12.86 -7.58 -6.16
N VAL A 75 12.37 -7.41 -4.94
CA VAL A 75 12.51 -8.41 -3.88
C VAL A 75 11.52 -9.54 -4.14
N ASP A 76 12.02 -10.76 -4.20
CA ASP A 76 11.20 -11.95 -4.34
C ASP A 76 10.69 -12.38 -2.95
N LEU A 77 9.42 -12.05 -2.66
CA LEU A 77 8.77 -12.38 -1.39
C LEU A 77 7.80 -13.55 -1.53
N LEU A 78 7.23 -13.74 -2.72
CA LEU A 78 6.09 -14.61 -2.90
C LEU A 78 6.58 -15.93 -3.49
N PRO A 79 6.35 -17.07 -2.81
CA PRO A 79 6.71 -18.35 -3.38
C PRO A 79 5.99 -18.55 -4.72
N PRO A 80 6.61 -19.23 -5.69
CA PRO A 80 5.96 -19.52 -6.95
C PRO A 80 4.68 -20.31 -6.70
N ALA A 81 3.62 -19.98 -7.43
CA ALA A 81 2.39 -20.75 -7.38
C ALA A 81 2.68 -22.22 -7.76
N GLU A 82 2.05 -23.16 -7.07
CA GLU A 82 2.26 -24.58 -7.37
C GLU A 82 1.91 -24.90 -8.84
N PRO A 83 2.69 -25.77 -9.51
CA PRO A 83 2.44 -26.15 -10.90
C PRO A 83 1.00 -26.64 -11.11
N GLY A 84 0.25 -25.98 -11.98
CA GLY A 84 -1.15 -26.32 -12.30
C GLY A 84 -2.21 -25.44 -11.60
N SER A 85 -1.83 -24.57 -10.66
CA SER A 85 -2.76 -23.64 -10.01
C SER A 85 -2.80 -22.30 -10.76
N THR A 86 -3.89 -22.03 -11.49
CA THR A 86 -4.05 -20.79 -12.27
C THR A 86 -4.82 -19.68 -11.55
N ALA A 87 -5.43 -19.99 -10.40
CA ALA A 87 -6.09 -19.07 -9.46
C ALA A 87 -6.62 -19.92 -8.29
N PRO A 88 -6.81 -19.38 -7.07
CA PRO A 88 -7.48 -20.12 -6.02
C PRO A 88 -8.92 -20.45 -6.46
N VAL A 89 -9.37 -21.68 -6.18
CA VAL A 89 -10.71 -22.15 -6.54
C VAL A 89 -11.69 -21.74 -5.43
N PRO A 90 -12.74 -20.97 -5.74
CA PRO A 90 -13.77 -20.66 -4.77
C PRO A 90 -14.48 -21.91 -4.25
N TYR A 91 -14.72 -21.96 -2.95
CA TYR A 91 -15.45 -23.04 -2.30
C TYR A 91 -16.44 -22.50 -1.27
N ARG A 92 -17.45 -23.29 -0.92
CA ARG A 92 -18.39 -22.93 0.15
C ARG A 92 -17.80 -23.35 1.48
N HIS A 93 -17.55 -22.38 2.36
CA HIS A 93 -16.99 -22.64 3.68
C HIS A 93 -17.96 -23.53 4.50
N PRO A 94 -17.48 -24.63 5.11
CA PRO A 94 -18.34 -25.69 5.64
C PRO A 94 -19.26 -25.22 6.77
N ASN A 95 -18.81 -24.28 7.60
CA ASN A 95 -19.56 -23.83 8.78
C ASN A 95 -20.52 -22.67 8.49
N SER A 96 -20.26 -21.89 7.44
CA SER A 96 -20.98 -20.63 7.17
C SER A 96 -21.74 -20.65 5.85
N GLY A 97 -21.43 -21.57 4.93
CA GLY A 97 -22.00 -21.61 3.59
C GLY A 97 -21.56 -20.46 2.67
N ILE A 98 -20.74 -19.53 3.18
CA ILE A 98 -20.21 -18.35 2.49
C ILE A 98 -19.16 -18.80 1.48
N LEU A 99 -19.13 -18.14 0.33
CA LEU A 99 -18.14 -18.39 -0.71
C LEU A 99 -16.79 -17.79 -0.31
N ALA A 100 -15.75 -18.61 -0.29
CA ALA A 100 -14.42 -18.24 0.16
C ALA A 100 -13.33 -18.82 -0.75
N ILE A 101 -12.13 -18.27 -0.64
CA ILE A 101 -10.90 -18.80 -1.24
C ILE A 101 -9.87 -18.99 -0.13
N SER A 102 -9.10 -20.07 -0.19
CA SER A 102 -7.98 -20.31 0.72
C SER A 102 -6.70 -19.82 0.08
N LEU A 103 -5.99 -18.94 0.77
CA LEU A 103 -4.78 -18.29 0.26
C LEU A 103 -3.59 -18.57 1.18
N PRO A 104 -2.40 -18.88 0.63
CA PRO A 104 -1.18 -18.87 1.41
C PRO A 104 -0.92 -17.46 1.96
N VAL A 105 -0.54 -17.41 3.23
CA VAL A 105 -0.21 -16.18 3.94
C VAL A 105 1.30 -16.08 4.06
N VAL A 106 1.85 -14.99 3.52
CA VAL A 106 3.28 -14.70 3.52
C VAL A 106 3.55 -13.61 4.57
N PRO A 107 4.21 -13.93 5.69
CA PRO A 107 4.59 -12.93 6.67
C PRO A 107 5.69 -12.04 6.09
N ILE A 108 5.53 -10.73 6.26
CA ILE A 108 6.50 -9.75 5.77
C ILE A 108 6.90 -8.76 6.87
N SER A 109 8.18 -8.45 6.89
CA SER A 109 8.72 -7.36 7.70
C SER A 109 8.98 -6.16 6.79
N VAL A 110 8.21 -5.10 6.98
CA VAL A 110 8.39 -3.83 6.26
C VAL A 110 8.64 -2.70 7.26
N PRO A 111 9.47 -1.70 6.91
CA PRO A 111 9.75 -0.58 7.80
C PRO A 111 8.51 0.18 8.28
N HIS A 112 7.45 0.24 7.47
CA HIS A 112 6.23 0.95 7.80
C HIS A 112 4.98 0.27 7.22
N GLY A 113 4.33 -0.57 8.03
CA GLY A 113 3.11 -1.31 7.64
C GLY A 113 1.96 -0.43 7.11
N PRO A 114 1.59 0.69 7.76
CA PRO A 114 0.45 1.50 7.36
C PRO A 114 0.53 2.10 5.94
N SER A 115 1.73 2.34 5.40
CA SER A 115 1.87 2.88 4.03
C SER A 115 1.98 1.79 2.96
N LEU A 116 2.10 0.51 3.35
CA LEU A 116 2.27 -0.59 2.41
C LEU A 116 1.06 -0.76 1.46
N PRO A 117 -0.21 -0.68 1.91
CA PRO A 117 -1.34 -0.78 1.00
C PRO A 117 -1.35 0.31 -0.08
N LEU A 118 -0.99 1.55 0.27
CA LEU A 118 -0.85 2.64 -0.71
C LEU A 118 0.23 2.29 -1.73
N LEU A 119 1.43 1.91 -1.27
CA LEU A 119 2.53 1.55 -2.15
C LEU A 119 2.17 0.42 -3.12
N LEU A 120 1.49 -0.62 -2.63
CA LEU A 120 1.04 -1.75 -3.45
C LEU A 120 0.05 -1.31 -4.55
N LEU A 121 -0.90 -0.41 -4.28
CA LEU A 121 -1.83 0.04 -5.32
C LEU A 121 -1.12 0.63 -6.55
N PHE A 122 -0.09 1.43 -6.33
CA PHE A 122 0.64 2.06 -7.43
C PHE A 122 1.66 1.10 -8.04
N ALA A 123 2.45 0.40 -7.22
CA ALA A 123 3.50 -0.50 -7.71
C ALA A 123 2.93 -1.73 -8.46
N LEU A 124 1.70 -2.15 -8.17
CA LEU A 124 0.99 -3.20 -8.90
C LEU A 124 0.21 -2.66 -10.12
N CYS A 125 0.37 -1.38 -10.48
CA CYS A 125 -0.34 -0.72 -11.58
C CYS A 125 -1.88 -0.77 -11.46
N LEU A 126 -2.41 -0.76 -10.22
CA LEU A 126 -3.85 -0.74 -9.95
C LEU A 126 -4.42 0.68 -9.94
N GLU A 127 -3.56 1.67 -9.73
CA GLU A 127 -3.88 3.08 -9.78
C GLU A 127 -2.94 3.88 -10.68
N SER A 128 -3.43 5.02 -11.16
CA SER A 128 -2.65 5.95 -11.97
C SER A 128 -1.70 6.76 -11.10
N GLN A 129 -0.42 6.83 -11.47
CA GLN A 129 0.63 7.58 -10.77
C GLN A 129 0.22 9.03 -10.42
N THR A 130 -0.53 9.70 -11.29
CA THR A 130 -1.06 11.06 -11.08
C THR A 130 -1.89 11.24 -9.81
N LYS A 131 -2.37 10.13 -9.23
CA LYS A 131 -3.16 10.13 -8.00
C LYS A 131 -2.34 9.88 -6.76
N LEU A 132 -1.04 9.62 -6.85
CA LEU A 132 -0.19 9.35 -5.69
C LEU A 132 0.12 10.62 -4.88
N ALA A 133 0.43 11.72 -5.56
CA ALA A 133 0.84 12.97 -4.89
C ALA A 133 -0.16 13.48 -3.84
N PRO A 134 -1.50 13.50 -4.08
CA PRO A 134 -2.49 13.91 -3.08
C PRO A 134 -2.50 13.07 -1.79
N HIS A 135 -1.96 11.85 -1.81
CA HIS A 135 -1.84 11.00 -0.62
C HIS A 135 -0.56 11.27 0.18
N LEU A 136 0.44 11.94 -0.40
CA LEU A 136 1.73 12.22 0.23
C LEU A 136 1.88 13.68 0.65
N LEU A 137 1.26 14.60 -0.10
CA LEU A 137 1.41 16.04 0.05
C LEU A 137 0.04 16.73 0.08
N PRO A 138 -0.13 17.82 0.86
CA PRO A 138 -1.31 18.66 0.79
C PRO A 138 -1.49 19.29 -0.61
N PRO A 139 -2.74 19.60 -1.04
CA PRO A 139 -2.98 20.25 -2.33
C PRO A 139 -2.19 21.54 -2.52
N GLN A 140 -2.09 22.38 -1.49
CA GLN A 140 -1.37 23.67 -1.54
C GLN A 140 0.13 23.47 -1.77
N VAL A 141 0.69 22.35 -1.31
CA VAL A 141 2.09 21.99 -1.56
C VAL A 141 2.27 21.47 -2.98
N ILE A 142 1.28 20.76 -3.53
CA ILE A 142 1.31 20.23 -4.90
C ILE A 142 1.22 21.37 -5.93
N GLU A 143 0.48 22.44 -5.64
CA GLU A 143 0.35 23.62 -6.52
C GLU A 143 1.70 24.30 -6.80
N GLU A 144 2.67 24.18 -5.89
CA GLU A 144 4.02 24.75 -6.05
C GLU A 144 4.97 23.87 -6.87
N PHE A 145 4.51 22.71 -7.36
CA PHE A 145 5.33 21.83 -8.19
C PHE A 145 5.77 22.53 -9.51
N PRO A 146 7.03 22.39 -9.95
CA PRO A 146 8.10 21.55 -9.43
C PRO A 146 9.07 22.24 -8.46
N ASN A 147 8.73 23.41 -7.91
CA ASN A 147 9.64 24.18 -7.06
C ASN A 147 9.73 23.59 -5.64
N ALA A 148 10.61 22.62 -5.43
CA ALA A 148 10.78 21.94 -4.15
C ALA A 148 11.05 22.87 -2.95
N ALA A 149 11.70 24.02 -3.17
CA ALA A 149 11.93 25.01 -2.11
C ALA A 149 10.62 25.70 -1.69
N ALA A 150 9.79 26.12 -2.66
CA ALA A 150 8.46 26.67 -2.38
C ALA A 150 7.55 25.62 -1.73
N MET A 151 7.56 24.39 -2.24
CA MET A 151 6.84 23.26 -1.63
C MET A 151 7.22 23.07 -0.15
N ALA A 152 8.52 23.07 0.17
CA ALA A 152 9.01 22.91 1.54
C ALA A 152 8.62 24.10 2.45
N GLN A 153 8.62 25.31 1.91
CA GLN A 153 8.16 26.50 2.63
C GLN A 153 6.68 26.38 3.00
N ILE A 154 5.80 26.11 2.03
CA ILE A 154 4.36 25.93 2.28
C ILE A 154 4.12 24.77 3.26
N MET A 155 4.81 23.65 3.08
CA MET A 155 4.73 22.50 3.98
C MET A 155 5.18 22.84 5.41
N SER A 156 6.15 23.75 5.58
CA SER A 156 6.64 24.19 6.90
C SER A 156 5.64 25.09 7.65
N LEU A 157 4.61 25.59 6.99
CA LEU A 157 3.56 26.40 7.61
C LEU A 157 2.45 25.54 8.25
N LEU A 158 2.47 24.22 8.02
CA LEU A 158 1.49 23.31 8.63
C LEU A 158 1.65 23.26 10.16
N PRO A 159 0.56 22.97 10.90
CA PRO A 159 0.65 22.63 12.32
C PRO A 159 1.69 21.54 12.58
N GLU A 160 2.43 21.64 13.68
CA GLU A 160 3.54 20.72 14.00
C GLU A 160 3.10 19.26 14.01
N ASP A 161 1.92 18.97 14.58
CA ASP A 161 1.37 17.62 14.64
C ASP A 161 1.00 17.08 13.26
N GLU A 162 0.52 17.93 12.34
CA GLU A 162 0.25 17.54 10.96
C GLU A 162 1.54 17.32 10.18
N LEU A 163 2.52 18.22 10.32
CA LEU A 163 3.83 18.07 9.68
C LEU A 163 4.51 16.78 10.15
N GLN A 164 4.54 16.54 11.46
CA GLN A 164 5.17 15.36 12.04
C GLN A 164 4.51 14.07 11.54
N ARG A 165 3.18 14.01 11.48
CA ARG A 165 2.45 12.86 10.89
C ARG A 165 2.84 12.62 9.43
N ARG A 166 2.96 13.68 8.62
CA ARG A 166 3.35 13.56 7.21
C ARG A 166 4.82 13.19 7.04
N VAL A 167 5.71 13.71 7.89
CA VAL A 167 7.12 13.31 7.91
C VAL A 167 7.24 11.82 8.21
N GLU A 168 6.56 11.32 9.24
CA GLU A 168 6.57 9.90 9.60
C GLU A 168 6.02 9.02 8.47
N TYR A 169 4.88 9.41 7.88
CA TYR A 169 4.27 8.67 6.79
C TYR A 169 5.16 8.65 5.52
N ASN A 170 5.65 9.82 5.08
CA ASN A 170 6.49 9.92 3.88
C ASN A 170 7.85 9.26 4.08
N GLN A 171 8.42 9.34 5.29
CA GLN A 171 9.62 8.57 5.62
C GLN A 171 9.35 7.07 5.57
N GLY A 172 8.23 6.63 6.14
CA GLY A 172 7.83 5.23 6.20
C GLY A 172 7.65 4.63 4.81
N ILE A 173 6.90 5.30 3.93
CA ILE A 173 6.71 4.82 2.56
C ILE A 173 8.02 4.85 1.76
N TRP A 174 8.88 5.87 1.95
CA TRP A 174 10.21 5.88 1.32
C TRP A 174 11.08 4.70 1.77
N LYS A 175 11.08 4.37 3.07
CA LYS A 175 11.79 3.18 3.57
C LYS A 175 11.25 1.88 2.96
N ASN A 176 9.93 1.76 2.78
CA ASN A 176 9.34 0.60 2.11
C ASN A 176 9.74 0.52 0.62
N VAL A 177 9.80 1.66 -0.08
CA VAL A 177 10.28 1.72 -1.48
C VAL A 177 11.68 1.14 -1.59
N LEU A 178 12.57 1.56 -0.69
CA LEU A 178 13.95 1.07 -0.63
C LEU A 178 14.01 -0.42 -0.23
N SER A 179 13.21 -0.85 0.75
CA SER A 179 13.27 -2.22 1.27
C SER A 179 12.71 -3.26 0.29
N LEU A 180 11.67 -2.91 -0.47
CA LEU A 180 11.00 -3.82 -1.41
C LEU A 180 11.54 -3.68 -2.85
N GLY A 181 12.28 -2.60 -3.13
CA GLY A 181 12.86 -2.33 -4.45
C GLY A 181 11.78 -2.15 -5.51
N VAL A 182 10.99 -1.08 -5.39
CA VAL A 182 9.98 -0.72 -6.40
C VAL A 182 10.63 -0.51 -7.77
N ARG A 183 10.03 -1.06 -8.83
CA ARG A 183 10.59 -1.03 -10.19
C ARG A 183 10.19 0.23 -10.98
N ASP A 184 9.00 0.75 -10.76
CA ASP A 184 8.50 1.96 -11.42
C ASP A 184 9.27 3.20 -10.91
N THR A 185 10.06 3.81 -11.81
CA THR A 185 10.92 4.94 -11.49
C THR A 185 10.12 6.20 -11.18
N ASP A 186 8.98 6.42 -11.82
CA ASP A 186 8.17 7.62 -11.62
C ASP A 186 7.55 7.60 -10.22
N ILE A 187 7.07 6.42 -9.77
CA ILE A 187 6.59 6.23 -8.39
C ILE A 187 7.72 6.50 -7.38
N VAL A 188 8.92 5.97 -7.65
CA VAL A 188 10.10 6.15 -6.78
C VAL A 188 10.46 7.63 -6.68
N GLU A 189 10.56 8.35 -7.80
CA GLU A 189 10.90 9.77 -7.86
C GLU A 189 9.87 10.65 -7.16
N LEU A 190 8.58 10.36 -7.34
CA LEU A 190 7.50 11.11 -6.69
C LEU A 190 7.55 10.92 -5.17
N ILE A 191 7.70 9.69 -4.68
CA ILE A 191 7.81 9.41 -3.24
C ILE A 191 9.07 10.05 -2.66
N GLN A 192 10.20 9.98 -3.37
CA GLN A 192 11.45 10.60 -2.95
C GLN A 192 11.30 12.13 -2.84
N THR A 193 10.65 12.75 -3.82
CA THR A 193 10.36 14.18 -3.83
C THR A 193 9.49 14.56 -2.62
N ALA A 194 8.42 13.82 -2.38
CA ALA A 194 7.55 14.06 -1.23
C ALA A 194 8.31 13.90 0.10
N TRP A 195 9.18 12.91 0.24
CA TRP A 195 10.04 12.75 1.41
C TRP A 195 11.02 13.92 1.58
N ASN A 196 11.69 14.35 0.51
CA ASN A 196 12.65 15.45 0.58
C ASN A 196 11.97 16.77 0.98
N VAL A 197 10.80 17.06 0.41
CA VAL A 197 9.99 18.24 0.74
C VAL A 197 9.59 18.24 2.21
N THR A 198 9.08 17.11 2.74
CA THR A 198 8.67 17.05 4.15
C THR A 198 9.84 17.08 5.13
N ALA A 199 10.97 16.46 4.77
CA ALA A 199 12.20 16.52 5.57
C ALA A 199 12.76 17.94 5.65
N GLU A 200 12.76 18.69 4.54
CA GLU A 200 13.22 20.07 4.53
C GLU A 200 12.26 21.00 5.27
N ALA A 201 10.94 20.83 5.08
CA ALA A 201 9.93 21.57 5.84
C ALA A 201 10.12 21.43 7.37
N ARG A 202 10.44 20.22 7.85
CA ARG A 202 10.76 19.98 9.26
C ARG A 202 12.00 20.74 9.72
N ARG A 203 13.04 20.80 8.88
CA ARG A 203 14.26 21.58 9.19
C ARG A 203 13.96 23.07 9.26
N LEU A 204 13.13 23.59 8.35
CA LEU A 204 12.71 25.00 8.37
C LEU A 204 11.97 25.34 9.68
N GLN A 205 10.99 24.52 10.10
CA GLN A 205 10.29 24.76 11.37
C GLN A 205 11.24 24.79 12.58
N LEU A 206 12.24 23.90 12.62
CA LEU A 206 13.23 23.86 13.70
C LEU A 206 14.17 25.06 13.70
N ARG A 207 14.39 25.72 12.55
CA ARG A 207 15.25 26.91 12.44
C ARG A 207 14.55 28.20 12.84
N TYR A 208 13.23 28.27 12.70
CA TYR A 208 12.43 29.46 13.03
C TYR A 208 11.76 29.39 14.42
N ARG A 209 12.12 28.38 15.21
CA ARG A 209 11.84 28.28 16.66
C ARG A 209 13.03 28.77 17.46
#